data_AF-A0A5P0JHV6-F1
#
_entry.id   AF-A0A5P0JHV6-F1
#
_cell.length_a   1.000
_cell.length_b   1.000
_cell.length_c   1.000
_cell.angle_alpha   90.00
_cell.angle_beta   90.00
_cell.angle_gamma   90.00
#
_symmetry.space_group_name_H-M   'P 1'
#
loop_
_entity.id
_entity.type
_entity.pdbx_description
1 polymer ?
#
loop_
_entity_poly.entity_id
_entity_poly.type
_entity_poly.pdbx_seq_one_letter_code
_entity_poly.pdbx_strand_id
1 'polypeptide(L)'
;MKRILPLILALVAGMAQADSNSDYRAGSDFAHQIKGQGSSSIQGFKPQESIPGYNANPDETKYYGGVTAGGDGGLKNDGTTEWATGETGKT
;
A
#
# COMPACT_ATOMS: atom_id res chain seq x y z
N MET A 1 49.86 -36.65 7.24
CA MET A 1 48.85 -35.71 7.81
C MET A 1 48.78 -34.36 7.08
N LYS A 2 49.88 -33.75 6.62
CA LYS A 2 49.86 -32.43 5.93
C LYS A 2 49.17 -32.37 4.55
N ARG A 3 48.98 -33.50 3.86
CA ARG A 3 48.32 -33.56 2.53
C ARG A 3 46.81 -33.82 2.57
N ILE A 4 46.28 -34.15 3.74
CA ILE A 4 44.85 -34.44 3.94
C ILE A 4 44.09 -33.14 4.25
N LEU A 5 44.75 -32.18 4.90
CA LEU A 5 44.20 -30.86 5.20
C LEU A 5 43.67 -30.08 3.98
N PRO A 6 44.39 -29.98 2.84
CA PRO A 6 43.85 -29.30 1.65
C PRO A 6 42.68 -30.06 1.01
N LEU A 7 42.63 -31.39 1.14
CA LEU A 7 41.54 -32.20 0.59
C LEU A 7 40.23 -32.00 1.38
N ILE A 8 40.34 -31.90 2.72
CA ILE A 8 39.21 -31.60 3.59
C ILE A 8 38.72 -30.17 3.35
N LEU A 9 39.63 -29.21 3.17
CA LEU A 9 39.26 -27.82 2.92
C LEU A 9 38.55 -27.65 1.56
N ALA A 10 38.97 -28.40 0.53
CA ALA A 10 38.31 -28.43 -0.77
C ALA A 10 36.91 -29.06 -0.71
N LEU A 11 36.73 -30.09 0.12
CA LEU A 11 35.44 -30.75 0.32
C LEU A 11 34.43 -29.82 1.03
N VAL A 12 34.89 -29.06 2.04
CA VAL A 12 34.06 -28.08 2.76
C VAL A 12 33.68 -26.90 1.86
N ALA A 13 34.58 -26.45 0.98
CA ALA A 13 34.28 -25.39 0.01
C ALA A 13 33.21 -25.80 -1.04
N GLY A 14 33.09 -27.10 -1.35
CA GLY A 14 32.05 -27.62 -2.26
C GLY A 14 30.65 -27.66 -1.64
N MET A 15 30.54 -27.63 -0.32
CA MET A 15 29.25 -27.67 0.41
C MET A 15 28.71 -26.29 0.76
N ALA A 16 29.52 -25.24 0.60
CA ALA A 16 29.09 -23.86 0.71
C ALA A 16 28.47 -23.38 -0.61
N GLN A 17 27.41 -24.05 -1.07
CA GLN A 17 26.52 -23.47 -2.07
C GLN A 17 25.69 -22.42 -1.34
N ALA A 18 26.03 -21.13 -1.52
CA ALA A 18 25.14 -20.05 -1.15
C ALA A 18 23.88 -20.19 -2.02
N ASP A 19 22.84 -20.84 -1.49
CA ASP A 19 21.54 -20.94 -2.14
C ASP A 19 20.83 -19.59 -2.01
N SER A 20 21.39 -18.55 -2.62
CA SER A 20 20.79 -17.20 -2.69
C SER A 20 19.42 -17.22 -3.38
N ASN A 21 19.10 -18.32 -4.08
CA ASN A 21 17.80 -18.57 -4.68
C ASN A 21 16.76 -19.01 -3.64
N SER A 22 17.17 -19.65 -2.55
CA SER A 22 16.25 -20.06 -1.47
C SER A 22 15.53 -18.86 -0.84
N ASP A 23 16.27 -17.81 -0.48
CA ASP A 23 15.70 -16.58 0.10
C ASP A 23 14.81 -15.84 -0.92
N TYR A 24 15.26 -15.73 -2.17
CA TYR A 24 14.46 -15.14 -3.24
C TYR A 24 13.15 -15.92 -3.48
N ARG A 25 13.22 -17.24 -3.50
CA ARG A 25 12.04 -18.11 -3.67
C ARG A 25 11.10 -18.03 -2.49
N ALA A 26 11.61 -18.08 -1.27
CA ALA A 26 10.80 -17.93 -0.06
C ALA A 26 10.08 -16.58 -0.04
N GLY A 27 10.78 -15.49 -0.40
CA GLY A 27 10.18 -14.16 -0.52
C GLY A 27 9.16 -14.08 -1.66
N SER A 28 9.46 -14.66 -2.82
CA SER A 28 8.55 -14.70 -3.98
C SER A 28 7.29 -15.51 -3.69
N ASP A 29 7.42 -16.69 -3.07
CA ASP A 29 6.31 -17.57 -2.73
C ASP A 29 5.42 -16.90 -1.67
N PHE A 30 6.02 -16.26 -0.67
CA PHE A 30 5.28 -15.44 0.29
C PHE A 30 4.52 -14.30 -0.39
N ALA A 31 5.18 -13.54 -1.27
CA ALA A 31 4.55 -12.45 -2.02
C ALA A 31 3.39 -12.94 -2.89
N HIS A 32 3.55 -14.09 -3.58
CA HIS A 32 2.48 -14.73 -4.35
C HIS A 32 1.33 -15.20 -3.46
N GLN A 33 1.63 -15.77 -2.30
CA GLN A 33 0.63 -16.22 -1.34
C GLN A 33 -0.22 -15.06 -0.85
N ILE A 34 0.39 -13.93 -0.48
CA ILE A 34 -0.35 -12.75 0.03
C ILE A 34 -0.94 -11.87 -1.09
N LYS A 35 -0.53 -12.10 -2.35
CA LYS A 35 -0.97 -11.31 -3.50
C LYS A 35 -2.49 -11.35 -3.60
N GLY A 36 -3.11 -10.17 -3.50
CA GLY A 36 -4.55 -10.02 -3.62
C GLY A 36 -5.37 -10.49 -2.42
N GLN A 37 -4.77 -11.04 -1.35
CA GLN A 37 -5.52 -11.40 -0.13
C GLN A 37 -6.20 -10.18 0.50
N GLY A 38 -5.49 -9.05 0.56
CA GLY A 38 -6.04 -7.79 1.08
C GLY A 38 -7.13 -7.19 0.20
N SER A 39 -6.99 -7.25 -1.13
CA SER A 39 -8.05 -6.77 -2.04
C SER A 39 -9.27 -7.68 -1.98
N SER A 40 -9.06 -9.00 -1.91
CA SER A 40 -10.13 -9.99 -1.86
C SER A 40 -10.94 -9.93 -0.56
N SER A 41 -10.31 -9.56 0.57
CA SER A 41 -11.01 -9.45 1.86
C SER A 41 -12.03 -8.32 1.90
N ILE A 42 -11.87 -7.29 1.06
CA ILE A 42 -12.83 -6.17 0.93
C ILE A 42 -13.60 -6.22 -0.40
N GLN A 43 -13.30 -7.19 -1.26
CA GLN A 43 -13.97 -7.34 -2.55
C GLN A 43 -15.42 -7.74 -2.32
N GLY A 44 -16.34 -6.86 -2.72
CA GLY A 44 -17.77 -7.05 -2.48
C GLY A 44 -18.28 -6.46 -1.17
N PHE A 45 -17.45 -5.71 -0.43
CA PHE A 45 -17.94 -4.89 0.67
C PHE A 45 -18.99 -3.89 0.16
N LYS A 46 -20.16 -3.90 0.79
CA LYS A 46 -21.28 -3.01 0.48
C LYS A 46 -21.52 -2.08 1.67
N PRO A 47 -21.02 -0.83 1.62
CA PRO A 47 -21.15 0.12 2.72
C PRO A 47 -22.60 0.34 3.17
N GLN A 48 -23.52 0.39 2.20
CA GLN A 48 -24.97 0.59 2.42
C GLN A 48 -25.60 -0.50 3.30
N GLU A 49 -25.07 -1.72 3.26
CA GLU A 49 -25.59 -2.86 4.03
C GLU A 49 -24.86 -3.05 5.37
N SER A 50 -23.64 -2.51 5.49
CA SER A 50 -22.72 -2.84 6.60
C SER A 50 -22.47 -1.67 7.57
N ILE A 51 -22.70 -0.43 7.14
CA ILE A 51 -22.42 0.77 7.93
C ILE A 51 -23.74 1.49 8.22
N PRO A 52 -24.22 1.49 9.48
CA PRO A 52 -25.42 2.23 9.86
C PRO A 52 -25.29 3.71 9.54
N GLY A 53 -26.32 4.28 8.89
CA GLY A 53 -26.33 5.70 8.50
C GLY A 53 -25.42 6.05 7.33
N TYR A 54 -24.88 5.07 6.60
CA TYR A 54 -24.07 5.34 5.42
C TYR A 54 -24.86 6.13 4.37
N ASN A 55 -24.29 7.27 3.99
CA ASN A 55 -24.74 8.07 2.86
C ASN A 55 -23.61 8.10 1.82
N ALA A 56 -23.88 7.61 0.62
CA ALA A 56 -22.91 7.66 -0.48
C ALA A 56 -22.66 9.09 -0.99
N ASN A 57 -23.62 9.98 -0.78
CA ASN A 57 -23.62 11.36 -1.26
C ASN A 57 -24.03 12.31 -0.12
N PRO A 58 -23.19 12.48 0.92
CA PRO A 58 -23.42 13.52 1.92
C PRO A 58 -23.20 14.91 1.32
N ASP A 59 -23.76 15.96 1.91
CA ASP A 59 -23.66 17.32 1.39
C ASP A 59 -22.20 17.78 1.25
N GLU A 60 -21.33 17.26 2.11
CA GLU A 60 -19.90 17.51 2.13
C GLU A 60 -19.16 16.94 0.91
N THR A 61 -19.79 16.10 0.10
CA THR A 61 -19.26 15.63 -1.19
C THR A 61 -18.83 16.79 -2.07
N LYS A 62 -19.47 17.97 -1.95
CA LYS A 62 -19.08 19.19 -2.67
C LYS A 62 -17.65 19.65 -2.35
N TYR A 63 -17.12 19.26 -1.19
CA TYR A 63 -15.79 19.67 -0.70
C TYR A 63 -14.67 18.72 -1.13
N TYR A 64 -14.89 17.40 -1.06
CA TYR A 64 -13.87 16.36 -1.31
C TYR A 64 -14.22 15.39 -2.46
N GLY A 65 -15.33 15.61 -3.15
CA GLY A 65 -15.76 14.85 -4.33
C GLY A 65 -16.32 13.44 -4.07
N GLY A 66 -16.50 13.04 -2.81
CA GLY A 66 -17.10 11.75 -2.45
C GLY A 66 -16.10 10.61 -2.38
N VAL A 67 -16.61 9.37 -2.24
CA VAL A 67 -15.80 8.16 -1.96
C VAL A 67 -14.81 7.82 -3.08
N THR A 68 -15.12 8.18 -4.33
CA THR A 68 -14.31 7.84 -5.51
C THR A 68 -13.42 8.99 -6.01
N ALA A 69 -13.55 10.19 -5.45
CA ALA A 69 -12.72 11.32 -5.86
C ALA A 69 -11.42 11.37 -5.04
N GLY A 70 -10.33 11.77 -5.69
CA GLY A 70 -9.00 11.82 -5.10
C GLY A 70 -8.58 13.20 -4.60
N GLY A 71 -9.49 14.16 -4.36
CA GLY A 71 -9.07 15.55 -4.12
C GLY A 71 -10.06 16.44 -3.37
N ASP A 72 -9.49 17.46 -2.74
CA ASP A 72 -10.09 18.51 -1.91
C ASP A 72 -10.43 19.79 -2.71
N GLY A 73 -10.71 19.65 -4.00
CA GLY A 73 -10.85 20.78 -4.93
C GLY A 73 -11.92 21.80 -4.51
N GLY A 74 -13.02 21.34 -3.92
CA GLY A 74 -14.07 22.22 -3.39
C GLY A 74 -13.57 23.08 -2.23
N LEU A 75 -12.83 22.50 -1.27
CA LEU A 75 -12.26 23.26 -0.15
C LEU A 75 -11.27 24.33 -0.62
N LYS A 76 -10.42 23.99 -1.59
CA LYS A 76 -9.45 24.94 -2.17
C LYS A 76 -10.15 26.08 -2.89
N ASN A 77 -11.17 25.79 -3.69
CA ASN A 77 -11.95 26.80 -4.38
C ASN A 77 -12.65 27.73 -3.39
N ASP A 78 -13.37 27.17 -2.42
CA ASP A 78 -14.10 27.96 -1.42
C ASP A 78 -13.16 28.85 -0.62
N GLY A 79 -12.01 28.30 -0.17
CA GLY A 79 -10.99 29.08 0.52
C GLY A 79 -10.40 30.20 -0.32
N THR A 80 -10.15 29.95 -1.61
CA THR A 80 -9.65 30.96 -2.54
C THR A 80 -10.69 32.03 -2.83
N THR A 81 -11.97 31.65 -2.96
CA THR A 81 -13.08 32.58 -3.17
C THR A 81 -13.30 33.47 -1.95
N GLU A 82 -13.28 32.90 -0.74
CA GLU A 82 -13.43 33.67 0.50
C GLU A 82 -12.23 34.61 0.68
N TRP A 83 -11.01 34.17 0.38
CA TRP A 83 -9.84 35.04 0.36
C TRP A 83 -9.98 36.18 -0.67
N ALA A 84 -10.48 35.90 -1.86
CA ALA A 84 -10.56 36.91 -2.92
C ALA A 84 -11.71 37.92 -2.73
N THR A 85 -12.80 37.51 -2.10
CA THR A 85 -14.06 38.28 -2.09
C THR A 85 -14.56 38.65 -0.69
N GLY A 86 -14.17 37.86 0.32
CA GLY A 86 -14.57 38.03 1.71
C GLY A 86 -13.87 39.20 2.39
N GLU A 87 -14.36 39.56 3.58
CA GLU A 87 -13.73 40.63 4.37
C GLU A 87 -12.32 40.26 4.85
N THR A 88 -12.05 38.97 5.08
CA THR A 88 -10.75 38.49 5.56
C THR A 88 -9.60 38.79 4.59
N GLY A 89 -9.85 38.84 3.28
CA GLY A 89 -8.82 39.16 2.28
C GLY A 89 -8.73 40.63 1.90
N LYS A 90 -9.63 41.48 2.43
CA LYS A 90 -9.59 42.93 2.25
C LYS A 90 -8.80 43.55 3.39
N THR A 91 -7.49 43.37 3.37
CA THR A 91 -6.54 44.14 4.21
C THR A 91 -5.93 45.27 3.40
#